data_AF-A0A0G0C1T8-F1
#
_entry.id   AF-A0A0G0C1T8-F1
#
_cell.length_a   1.000
_cell.length_b   1.000
_cell.length_c   1.000
_cell.angle_alpha   90.00
_cell.angle_beta   90.00
_cell.angle_gamma   90.00
#
_symmetry.space_group_name_H-M   'P 1'
#
loop_
_entity.id
_entity.type
_entity.pdbx_description
1 polymer ?
#
loop_
_entity_poly.entity_id
_entity_poly.type
_entity_poly.pdbx_seq_one_letter_code
_entity_poly.pdbx_strand_id
1 'polypeptide(L)'
;MKLKKQRQLFKRLENMSFLTNFFKNRKNRNWLIFAFATFAALGSGYLWYGFNTNSSLVCSLDGCNNVLSSPYSKFLGFPVAGLGFFYYFILVLIIELRFFTIHKSMEILFTMTIFTGIMVVLYLRYLEFFVIGSICEQCWLFSFVPTVLITFISLLELKIPKLSLLQSFIEKGKVL
;
A
#
# COMPACT_ATOMS: atom_id res chain seq x y z
N MET A 1 8.94 28.03 33.50
CA MET A 1 9.51 27.44 32.26
C MET A 1 8.91 26.09 31.83
N LYS A 2 8.49 25.21 32.76
CA LYS A 2 7.92 23.86 32.46
C LYS A 2 6.55 23.84 31.73
N LEU A 3 5.75 24.91 31.84
CA LEU A 3 4.40 25.00 31.25
C LEU A 3 4.39 25.14 29.70
N LYS A 4 5.42 25.74 29.09
CA LYS A 4 5.50 25.86 27.60
C LYS A 4 5.79 24.51 26.93
N LYS A 5 6.58 23.65 27.59
CA LYS A 5 6.96 22.32 27.08
C LYS A 5 5.77 21.34 27.05
N GLN A 6 4.86 21.44 28.02
CA GLN A 6 3.62 20.65 28.08
C GLN A 6 2.60 21.04 26.99
N ARG A 7 2.42 22.33 26.70
CA ARG A 7 1.55 22.81 25.59
C ARG A 7 2.03 22.34 24.21
N GLN A 8 3.34 22.32 23.97
CA GLN A 8 3.91 21.79 22.74
C GLN A 8 3.69 20.28 22.57
N LEU A 9 3.73 19.53 23.69
CA LEU A 9 3.47 18.10 23.69
C LEU A 9 1.99 17.80 23.43
N PHE A 10 1.08 18.61 23.98
CA PHE A 10 -0.36 18.52 23.73
C PHE A 10 -0.71 18.81 22.26
N LYS A 11 -0.11 19.84 21.65
CA LYS A 11 -0.28 20.15 20.21
C LYS A 11 0.22 19.02 19.28
N ARG A 12 1.27 18.29 19.69
CA ARG A 12 1.75 17.11 18.94
C ARG A 12 0.79 15.92 19.05
N LEU A 13 0.13 15.74 20.20
CA LEU A 13 -0.89 14.71 20.40
C LEU A 13 -2.17 15.01 19.59
N GLU A 14 -2.54 16.28 19.45
CA GLU A 14 -3.72 16.71 18.69
C GLU A 14 -3.55 16.47 17.17
N ASN A 15 -2.36 16.73 16.62
CA ASN A 15 -2.02 16.37 15.23
C ASN A 15 -2.01 14.85 15.02
N MET A 16 -1.61 14.06 16.02
CA MET A 16 -1.76 12.60 15.99
C MET A 16 -3.24 12.18 16.05
N SER A 17 -4.07 12.87 16.84
CA SER A 17 -5.50 12.55 17.00
C SER A 17 -6.29 12.75 15.72
N PHE A 18 -5.98 13.79 14.93
CA PHE A 18 -6.62 14.08 13.66
C PHE A 18 -6.29 13.00 12.61
N LEU A 19 -5.00 12.64 12.47
CA LEU A 19 -4.58 11.53 11.63
C LEU A 19 -5.23 10.21 12.07
N THR A 20 -5.25 9.92 13.37
CA THR A 20 -5.93 8.72 13.87
C THR A 20 -7.43 8.76 13.62
N ASN A 21 -8.12 9.90 13.73
CA ASN A 21 -9.55 10.00 13.45
C ASN A 21 -9.86 9.85 11.95
N PHE A 22 -8.99 10.35 11.08
CA PHE A 22 -9.07 10.16 9.64
C PHE A 22 -8.87 8.68 9.25
N PHE A 23 -7.91 7.98 9.89
CA PHE A 23 -7.69 6.53 9.71
C PHE A 23 -8.71 5.65 10.46
N LYS A 24 -9.31 6.15 11.55
CA LYS A 24 -10.32 5.43 12.38
C LYS A 24 -11.67 5.37 11.70
N ASN A 25 -12.01 6.36 10.87
CA ASN A 25 -13.21 6.28 10.05
C ASN A 25 -13.07 5.15 9.00
N ARG A 26 -13.71 4.00 9.25
CA ARG A 26 -13.66 2.80 8.38
C ARG A 26 -13.97 3.16 6.91
N LYS A 27 -14.90 4.12 6.71
CA LYS A 27 -15.31 4.59 5.38
C LYS A 27 -14.18 5.32 4.65
N ASN A 28 -13.56 6.32 5.27
CA ASN A 28 -12.46 7.08 4.65
C ASN A 28 -11.23 6.21 4.40
N ARG A 29 -10.93 5.28 5.31
CA ARG A 29 -9.79 4.39 5.17
C ARG A 29 -9.94 3.41 4.00
N ASN A 30 -11.08 2.72 3.89
CA ASN A 30 -11.33 1.84 2.76
C ASN A 30 -11.32 2.61 1.43
N TRP A 31 -11.78 3.87 1.44
CA TRP A 31 -11.73 4.74 0.27
C TRP A 31 -10.29 5.11 -0.13
N LEU A 32 -9.40 5.36 0.82
CA LEU A 32 -7.97 5.57 0.54
C LEU A 32 -7.33 4.32 -0.07
N ILE A 33 -7.54 3.15 0.54
CA ILE A 33 -6.98 1.88 0.03
C ILE A 33 -7.50 1.63 -1.39
N PHE A 34 -8.80 1.83 -1.62
CA PHE A 34 -9.41 1.72 -2.94
C PHE A 34 -8.74 2.68 -3.93
N ALA A 35 -8.60 3.97 -3.61
CA ALA A 35 -7.96 4.95 -4.50
C ALA A 35 -6.52 4.56 -4.88
N PHE A 36 -5.70 4.12 -3.90
CA PHE A 36 -4.34 3.67 -4.17
C PHE A 36 -4.28 2.38 -4.98
N ALA A 37 -5.17 1.42 -4.70
CA ALA A 37 -5.23 0.17 -5.45
C ALA A 37 -5.66 0.40 -6.91
N THR A 38 -6.64 1.26 -7.14
CA THR A 38 -7.08 1.63 -8.49
C THR A 38 -5.99 2.37 -9.25
N PHE A 39 -5.28 3.30 -8.59
CA PHE A 39 -4.12 3.98 -9.18
C PHE A 39 -3.01 2.99 -9.57
N ALA A 40 -2.71 2.03 -8.70
CA ALA A 40 -1.73 0.97 -8.96
C ALA A 40 -2.14 0.05 -10.12
N ALA A 41 -3.44 -0.31 -10.20
CA ALA A 41 -4.00 -1.09 -11.29
C ALA A 41 -3.87 -0.33 -12.63
N LEU A 42 -4.29 0.94 -12.68
CA LEU A 42 -4.17 1.75 -13.90
C LEU A 42 -2.71 1.92 -14.34
N GLY A 43 -1.80 2.19 -13.40
CA GLY A 43 -0.37 2.27 -13.67
C GLY A 43 0.20 0.96 -14.21
N SER A 44 -0.13 -0.17 -13.58
CA SER A 44 0.33 -1.49 -14.04
C SER A 44 -0.23 -1.85 -15.42
N GLY A 45 -1.49 -1.49 -15.69
CA GLY A 45 -2.12 -1.65 -17.01
C GLY A 45 -1.44 -0.81 -18.08
N TYR A 46 -1.06 0.43 -17.76
CA TYR A 46 -0.27 1.28 -18.66
C TYR A 46 1.10 0.65 -18.99
N LEU A 47 1.81 0.13 -17.98
CA LEU A 47 3.07 -0.58 -18.20
C LEU A 47 2.89 -1.85 -19.04
N TRP A 48 1.82 -2.61 -18.79
CA TRP A 48 1.52 -3.82 -19.57
C TRP A 48 1.23 -3.50 -21.03
N TYR A 49 0.47 -2.42 -21.29
CA TYR A 49 0.25 -1.93 -22.63
C TYR A 49 1.56 -1.51 -23.31
N GLY A 50 2.39 -0.69 -22.63
CA GLY A 50 3.69 -0.25 -23.14
C GLY A 50 4.65 -1.40 -23.46
N PHE A 51 4.63 -2.47 -22.66
CA PHE A 51 5.39 -3.69 -22.93
C PHE A 51 4.96 -4.39 -24.22
N ASN A 52 3.65 -4.44 -24.50
CA ASN A 52 3.13 -5.07 -25.71
C ASN A 52 3.35 -4.23 -26.97
N THR A 53 3.35 -2.90 -26.86
CA THR A 53 3.48 -2.00 -28.01
C THR A 53 4.91 -1.59 -28.30
N ASN A 54 5.91 -2.10 -27.56
CA ASN A 54 7.32 -1.67 -27.62
C ASN A 54 7.47 -0.14 -27.62
N SER A 55 6.52 0.56 -27.01
CA SER A 55 6.53 2.01 -26.97
C SER A 55 7.55 2.45 -25.95
N SER A 56 8.32 3.49 -26.26
CA SER A 56 9.19 4.14 -25.29
C SER A 56 8.34 4.63 -24.12
N LEU A 57 8.34 3.87 -23.03
CA LEU A 57 7.74 4.26 -21.76
C LEU A 57 8.35 5.61 -21.35
N VAL A 58 7.54 6.47 -20.73
CA VAL A 58 8.01 7.77 -20.22
C VAL A 58 8.92 7.51 -19.02
N CYS A 59 10.15 7.04 -19.25
CA CYS A 59 11.16 6.79 -18.26
C CYS A 59 12.19 7.91 -18.33
N SER A 60 12.34 8.68 -17.25
CA SER A 60 13.36 9.71 -17.13
C SER A 60 14.77 9.11 -16.99
N LEU A 61 14.86 7.83 -16.64
CA LEU A 61 16.09 7.08 -16.41
C LEU A 61 16.15 5.86 -17.34
N ASP A 62 17.31 5.62 -17.96
CA ASP A 62 17.56 4.47 -18.87
C ASP A 62 17.38 3.10 -18.20
N GLY A 63 17.38 3.05 -16.87
CA GLY A 63 17.24 1.81 -16.09
C GLY A 63 15.90 1.09 -16.28
N CYS A 64 14.86 1.81 -16.70
CA CYS A 64 13.54 1.27 -16.99
C CYS A 64 13.57 0.21 -18.11
N ASN A 65 14.18 0.54 -19.25
CA ASN A 65 14.30 -0.39 -20.37
C ASN A 65 15.13 -1.63 -19.99
N ASN A 66 16.20 -1.46 -19.21
CA ASN A 66 16.99 -2.60 -18.72
C ASN A 66 16.16 -3.56 -17.85
N VAL A 67 15.30 -3.04 -16.98
CA VAL A 67 14.41 -3.88 -16.15
C VAL A 67 13.36 -4.58 -16.99
N LEU A 68 12.73 -3.89 -17.95
CA LEU A 68 11.71 -4.47 -18.82
C LEU A 68 12.27 -5.48 -19.84
N SER A 69 13.50 -5.29 -20.34
CA SER A 69 14.15 -6.24 -21.26
C SER A 69 14.79 -7.44 -20.55
N SER A 70 14.88 -7.41 -19.21
CA SER A 70 15.48 -8.50 -18.43
C SER A 70 14.65 -9.79 -18.51
N PRO A 71 15.25 -10.99 -18.35
CA PRO A 71 14.51 -12.25 -18.30
C PRO A 71 13.52 -12.31 -17.14
N TYR A 72 13.72 -11.50 -16.10
CA TYR A 72 12.85 -11.41 -14.92
C TYR A 72 11.57 -10.59 -15.17
N SER A 73 11.49 -9.84 -16.26
CA SER A 73 10.27 -9.12 -16.64
C SER A 73 9.16 -10.06 -17.11
N LYS A 74 9.50 -11.32 -17.40
CA LYS A 74 8.57 -12.40 -17.73
C LYS A 74 8.62 -13.47 -16.65
N PHE A 75 7.48 -13.72 -16.03
CA PHE A 75 7.31 -14.83 -15.11
C PHE A 75 6.48 -15.92 -15.79
N LEU A 76 7.05 -17.11 -15.99
CA LEU A 76 6.42 -18.23 -16.71
C LEU A 76 5.92 -17.86 -18.13
N GLY A 77 6.62 -16.94 -18.81
CA GLY A 77 6.23 -16.43 -20.13
C GLY A 77 5.22 -15.29 -20.11
N PHE A 78 4.65 -14.94 -18.95
CA PHE A 78 3.75 -13.81 -18.79
C PHE A 78 4.47 -12.55 -18.29
N PRO A 79 4.16 -11.36 -18.83
CA PRO A 79 4.75 -10.12 -18.34
C PRO A 79 4.36 -9.87 -16.88
N VAL A 80 5.36 -9.56 -16.04
CA VAL A 80 5.15 -9.24 -14.62
C VAL A 80 4.23 -8.03 -14.45
N ALA A 81 4.22 -7.09 -15.41
CA ALA A 81 3.27 -5.98 -15.45
C ALA A 81 1.81 -6.45 -15.50
N GLY A 82 1.53 -7.53 -16.25
CA GLY A 82 0.21 -8.14 -16.30
C GLY A 82 -0.17 -8.80 -14.96
N LEU A 83 0.77 -9.50 -14.33
CA LEU A 83 0.54 -10.09 -12.99
C LEU A 83 0.24 -9.02 -11.94
N GLY A 84 0.96 -7.90 -11.96
CA GLY A 84 0.71 -6.75 -11.12
C GLY A 84 -0.69 -6.17 -11.35
N PHE A 85 -1.09 -5.99 -12.60
CA PHE A 85 -2.44 -5.55 -12.96
C PHE A 85 -3.52 -6.46 -12.36
N PHE A 86 -3.43 -7.77 -12.57
CA PHE A 86 -4.39 -8.73 -12.02
C PHE A 86 -4.41 -8.72 -10.50
N TYR A 87 -3.25 -8.63 -9.85
CA TYR A 87 -3.14 -8.54 -8.40
C TYR A 87 -3.89 -7.32 -7.85
N TYR A 88 -3.61 -6.11 -8.36
CA TYR A 88 -4.30 -4.91 -7.90
C TYR A 88 -5.79 -4.91 -8.26
N PHE A 89 -6.14 -5.45 -9.42
CA PHE A 89 -7.54 -5.59 -9.83
C PHE A 89 -8.33 -6.48 -8.86
N ILE A 90 -7.79 -7.65 -8.50
CA ILE A 90 -8.38 -8.53 -7.49
C ILE A 90 -8.47 -7.81 -6.13
N LEU A 91 -7.43 -7.06 -5.76
CA LEU A 91 -7.42 -6.32 -4.50
C LEU A 91 -8.51 -5.23 -4.46
N VAL A 92 -8.76 -4.53 -5.57
CA VAL A 92 -9.88 -3.58 -5.72
C VAL A 92 -11.22 -4.30 -5.54
N LEU A 93 -11.43 -5.43 -6.20
CA LEU A 93 -12.66 -6.22 -6.07
C LEU A 93 -12.90 -6.69 -4.64
N ILE A 94 -11.86 -7.17 -3.96
CA ILE A 94 -11.97 -7.60 -2.54
C ILE A 94 -12.39 -6.41 -1.66
N ILE A 95 -11.84 -5.21 -1.88
CA ILE A 95 -12.21 -4.01 -1.12
C ILE A 95 -13.65 -3.58 -1.41
N GLU A 96 -14.06 -3.63 -2.67
CA GLU A 96 -15.44 -3.32 -3.08
C GLU A 96 -16.42 -4.27 -2.41
N LEU A 97 -16.15 -5.57 -2.44
CA LEU A 97 -16.95 -6.57 -1.74
C LEU A 97 -16.98 -6.33 -0.22
N ARG A 98 -15.86 -5.90 0.37
CA ARG A 98 -15.77 -5.52 1.80
C ARG A 98 -16.68 -4.33 2.16
N PHE A 99 -17.04 -3.46 1.21
CA PHE A 99 -18.01 -2.39 1.44
C PHE A 99 -19.45 -2.92 1.57
N PHE A 100 -19.80 -3.97 0.83
CA PHE A 100 -21.15 -4.55 0.83
C PHE A 100 -21.33 -5.63 1.90
N THR A 101 -20.30 -6.45 2.18
CA THR A 101 -20.37 -7.56 3.13
C THR A 101 -19.13 -7.63 4.03
N ILE A 102 -19.35 -7.64 5.35
CA ILE A 102 -18.28 -7.77 6.35
C ILE A 102 -18.31 -9.19 6.91
N HIS A 103 -17.78 -10.14 6.14
CA HIS A 103 -17.53 -11.51 6.63
C HIS A 103 -16.09 -11.66 7.11
N LYS A 104 -15.90 -12.40 8.21
CA LYS A 104 -14.57 -12.69 8.78
C LYS A 104 -13.64 -13.39 7.76
N SER A 105 -14.20 -14.19 6.86
CA SER A 105 -13.47 -14.82 5.75
C SER A 105 -12.85 -13.79 4.79
N MET A 106 -13.54 -12.68 4.52
CA MET A 106 -13.04 -11.63 3.63
C MET A 106 -11.87 -10.85 4.25
N GLU A 107 -11.86 -10.65 5.57
CA GLU A 107 -10.72 -10.02 6.24
C GLU A 107 -9.47 -10.91 6.21
N ILE A 108 -9.63 -12.24 6.33
CA ILE A 108 -8.53 -13.21 6.18
C ILE A 108 -8.01 -13.17 4.74
N LEU A 109 -8.90 -13.26 3.75
CA LEU A 109 -8.53 -13.23 2.33
C LEU A 109 -7.76 -11.94 2.00
N PHE A 110 -8.27 -10.78 2.41
CA PHE A 110 -7.62 -9.50 2.20
C PHE A 110 -6.22 -9.44 2.83
N THR A 111 -6.06 -9.94 4.06
CA THR A 111 -4.76 -9.97 4.75
C THR A 111 -3.77 -10.88 4.01
N MET A 112 -4.23 -12.04 3.53
CA MET A 112 -3.41 -12.96 2.74
C MET A 112 -2.97 -12.33 1.41
N THR A 113 -3.89 -11.66 0.71
CA THR A 113 -3.58 -10.95 -0.55
C THR A 113 -2.52 -9.88 -0.33
N ILE A 114 -2.65 -9.05 0.72
CA ILE A 114 -1.64 -8.03 1.03
C ILE A 114 -0.27 -8.66 1.32
N PHE A 115 -0.26 -9.75 2.09
CA PHE A 115 0.98 -10.43 2.46
C PHE A 115 1.69 -11.03 1.24
N THR A 116 0.94 -11.60 0.29
CA THR A 116 1.54 -12.10 -0.96
C THR A 116 2.06 -10.95 -1.82
N GLY A 117 1.32 -9.84 -1.93
CA GLY A 117 1.76 -8.67 -2.67
C GLY A 117 3.07 -8.07 -2.16
N ILE A 118 3.21 -7.91 -0.84
CA ILE A 118 4.45 -7.36 -0.29
C ILE A 118 5.66 -8.29 -0.48
N MET A 119 5.47 -9.61 -0.38
CA MET A 119 6.55 -10.57 -0.67
C MET A 119 7.00 -10.45 -2.13
N VAL A 120 6.06 -10.37 -3.08
CA VAL A 120 6.37 -10.26 -4.51
C VAL A 120 7.09 -8.94 -4.80
N VAL A 121 6.61 -7.82 -4.25
CA VAL A 121 7.24 -6.51 -4.44
C VAL A 121 8.66 -6.48 -3.89
N LEU A 122 8.88 -7.01 -2.68
CA LEU A 122 10.22 -7.11 -2.09
C LEU A 122 11.15 -7.98 -2.92
N TYR A 123 10.65 -9.10 -3.45
CA TYR A 123 11.41 -9.97 -4.34
C TYR A 123 11.82 -9.25 -5.64
N LEU A 124 10.90 -8.52 -6.27
CA LEU A 124 11.22 -7.75 -7.48
C LEU A 124 12.20 -6.61 -7.20
N ARG A 125 12.08 -5.92 -6.05
CA ARG A 125 13.07 -4.91 -5.64
C ARG A 125 14.44 -5.49 -5.41
N TYR A 126 14.50 -6.67 -4.80
CA TYR A 126 15.76 -7.38 -4.62
C TYR A 126 16.43 -7.67 -5.97
N LEU A 127 15.67 -8.14 -6.97
CA LEU A 127 16.19 -8.36 -8.32
C LEU A 127 16.66 -7.07 -8.99
N GLU A 128 15.91 -5.98 -8.87
CA GLU A 128 16.29 -4.67 -9.44
C GLU A 128 17.66 -4.20 -8.91
N PHE A 129 17.88 -4.25 -7.59
CA PHE A 129 19.14 -3.77 -6.98
C PHE A 129 20.31 -4.73 -7.11
N PHE A 130 20.11 -6.02 -6.85
CA PHE A 130 21.21 -6.98 -6.71
C PHE A 130 21.54 -7.72 -8.02
N VAL A 131 20.55 -7.90 -8.91
CA VAL A 131 20.74 -8.72 -10.13
C VAL A 131 20.84 -7.84 -11.36
N ILE A 132 19.89 -6.93 -11.56
CA ILE A 132 19.83 -6.09 -12.77
C ILE A 132 20.73 -4.85 -12.61
N GLY A 133 20.88 -4.34 -11.38
CA GLY A 133 21.65 -3.13 -11.09
C GLY A 133 21.05 -1.86 -11.70
N SER A 134 19.77 -1.88 -12.03
CA SER A 134 19.04 -0.76 -12.64
C SER A 134 17.74 -0.50 -11.89
N ILE A 135 17.38 0.78 -11.73
CA ILE A 135 16.18 1.20 -11.00
C ILE A 135 15.12 1.63 -12.02
N CYS A 136 13.90 1.11 -11.88
CA CYS A 136 12.75 1.50 -12.69
C CYS A 136 11.79 2.39 -11.90
N GLU A 137 11.82 3.70 -12.15
CA GLU A 137 11.04 4.69 -11.39
C GLU A 137 9.52 4.43 -11.40
N GLN A 138 8.97 3.99 -12.53
CA GLN A 138 7.55 3.72 -12.67
C GLN A 138 7.14 2.47 -11.89
N CYS A 139 7.99 1.44 -11.84
CA CYS A 139 7.73 0.28 -10.99
C CYS A 139 7.76 0.68 -9.50
N TRP A 140 8.51 1.71 -9.10
CA TRP A 140 8.46 2.27 -7.76
C TRP A 140 7.16 3.02 -7.49
N LEU A 141 6.75 3.88 -8.41
CA LEU A 141 5.54 4.68 -8.28
C LEU A 141 4.26 3.84 -8.29
N PHE A 142 4.15 2.88 -9.20
CA PHE A 142 2.91 2.14 -9.43
C PHE A 142 2.83 0.79 -8.72
N SER A 143 3.94 0.26 -8.19
CA SER A 143 3.92 -1.01 -7.45
C SER A 143 4.37 -0.88 -6.00
N PHE A 144 5.55 -0.31 -5.76
CA PHE A 144 6.11 -0.27 -4.41
C PHE A 144 5.36 0.70 -3.49
N VAL A 145 5.19 1.95 -3.91
CA VAL A 145 4.48 2.97 -3.12
C VAL A 145 3.06 2.51 -2.72
N PRO A 146 2.18 2.07 -3.64
CA PRO A 146 0.84 1.65 -3.27
C PRO A 146 0.84 0.38 -2.40
N THR A 147 1.68 -0.61 -2.67
CA THR A 147 1.76 -1.83 -1.83
C THR A 147 2.18 -1.51 -0.40
N VAL A 148 3.20 -0.66 -0.21
CA VAL A 148 3.68 -0.26 1.11
C VAL A 148 2.60 0.54 1.85
N LEU A 149 1.95 1.49 1.18
CA LEU A 149 0.88 2.29 1.79
C LEU A 149 -0.31 1.43 2.20
N ILE A 150 -0.79 0.55 1.32
CA ILE A 150 -1.89 -0.38 1.62
C ILE A 150 -1.52 -1.26 2.81
N THR A 151 -0.31 -1.84 2.80
CA THR A 151 0.16 -2.70 3.90
C THR A 151 0.26 -1.92 5.21
N PHE A 152 0.80 -0.71 5.19
CA PHE A 152 0.91 0.13 6.38
C PHE A 152 -0.46 0.47 6.95
N ILE A 153 -1.42 0.87 6.10
CA ILE A 153 -2.80 1.16 6.51
C ILE A 153 -3.46 -0.09 7.13
N SER A 154 -3.27 -1.27 6.53
CA SER A 154 -3.81 -2.52 7.07
C SER A 154 -3.18 -2.94 8.39
N LEU A 155 -1.87 -2.72 8.57
CA LEU A 155 -1.20 -2.96 9.86
C LEU A 155 -1.71 -2.02 10.96
N LEU A 156 -2.05 -0.77 10.62
CA LEU A 156 -2.70 0.14 11.56
C LEU A 156 -4.07 -0.39 12.01
N GLU A 157 -4.86 -1.02 11.13
CA GLU A 157 -6.14 -1.65 11.51
C GLU A 157 -5.97 -2.65 12.66
N LEU A 158 -4.89 -3.45 12.63
CA LEU A 158 -4.60 -4.46 13.65
C LEU A 158 -4.07 -3.87 14.97
N LYS A 159 -3.45 -2.68 14.92
CA LYS A 159 -2.83 -2.04 16.10
C LYS A 159 -3.75 -1.07 16.84
N ILE A 160 -4.69 -0.43 16.14
CA ILE A 160 -5.72 0.45 16.72
C ILE A 160 -6.56 -0.20 17.86
N PRO A 161 -6.93 -1.50 17.88
CA PRO A 161 -7.72 -2.07 18.98
C PRO A 161 -7.05 -2.00 20.37
N LYS A 162 -5.72 -1.92 20.45
CA LYS A 162 -5.01 -1.75 21.74
C LYS A 162 -5.00 -0.31 22.21
N LEU A 163 -5.06 0.67 21.31
CA LEU A 163 -4.97 2.10 21.65
C LEU A 163 -6.31 2.65 22.14
N SER A 164 -7.43 2.14 21.63
CA SER A 164 -8.78 2.47 22.11
C SER A 164 -9.06 1.97 23.53
N LEU A 165 -8.51 0.83 23.93
CA LEU A 165 -8.59 0.32 25.31
C LEU A 165 -7.74 1.16 26.27
N LEU A 166 -6.53 1.57 25.87
CA LEU A 166 -5.70 2.45 26.69
C LEU A 166 -6.34 3.84 26.91
N GLN A 167 -7.05 4.37 25.91
CA GLN A 167 -7.82 5.61 26.08
C GLN A 167 -9.00 5.45 27.04
N SER A 168 -9.71 4.30 27.05
CA SER A 168 -10.78 4.06 28.02
C SER A 168 -10.26 3.91 29.45
N PHE A 169 -9.06 3.33 29.63
CA PHE A 169 -8.40 3.27 30.94
C PHE A 169 -7.94 4.66 31.42
N ILE A 170 -7.42 5.52 30.53
CA ILE A 170 -6.98 6.88 30.89
C ILE A 170 -8.17 7.80 31.17
N GLU A 171 -9.29 7.67 30.45
CA GLU A 171 -10.52 8.42 30.78
C GLU A 171 -11.10 7.99 32.13
N LYS A 172 -11.16 6.69 32.41
CA LYS A 172 -11.63 6.19 33.72
C LYS A 172 -10.70 6.53 34.88
N GLY A 173 -9.40 6.67 34.63
CA GLY A 173 -8.40 7.04 35.63
C GLY A 173 -8.31 8.54 35.94
N LYS A 174 -9.06 9.40 35.25
CA LYS A 174 -9.07 10.86 35.47
C LYS A 174 -10.28 11.35 36.29
N VAL A 175 -11.14 10.44 36.75
CA VAL A 175 -12.36 10.73 37.53
C VAL A 175 -12.23 10.30 39.00
N LEU A 176 -11.03 9.90 39.43
CA LEU A 176 -10.64 9.69 40.83
C LEU A 176 -9.49 10.63 41.17
#